data_AF-A0A537NQL1-F1
#
_entry.id   AF-A0A537NQL1-F1
#
_cell.length_a   1.000
_cell.length_b   1.000
_cell.length_c   1.000
_cell.angle_alpha   90.00
_cell.angle_beta   90.00
_cell.angle_gamma   90.00
#
_symmetry.space_group_name_H-M   'P 1'
#
loop_
_entity.id
_entity.type
_entity.pdbx_description
1 polymer ?
#
loop_
_entity_poly.entity_id
_entity_poly.type
_entity_poly.pdbx_seq_one_letter_code
_entity_poly.pdbx_strand_id
1 'polypeptide(L)'
;SGFKATSLWLPLERRAFANACIMSMGALGIIGATEPTEYLVSLIGWRSTFLVFAGLVFTVAGLIFAMVPRRDGERAPASFAEQFGQLLRILKLPLFWRLAPFLGLTAGVQIGIQTLWAGPWFRDVMRLGRDQVARHLLWMAVSFMLGILSSGFLADRLGRRGISPLTVMLGYLLAYLAAQTIIVLRVPELSFPAWLVLAATGQAGILAFPWFASRVGNELAGRSNATINFAMFVSAFAAQGVIGMIIGLFAPVATGYAPEAYSWSFGIFLALQVLALGWYLWSHRAYPVRIESIRTG
;
A
#
# COMPACT_ATOMS: atom_id res chain seq x y z
N SER A 1 12.26 10.24 8.03
CA SER A 1 11.03 10.38 7.22
C SER A 1 10.56 11.83 7.25
N GLY A 2 9.82 12.28 6.24
CA GLY A 2 9.25 13.64 6.21
C GLY A 2 8.41 13.98 7.45
N PHE A 3 7.63 13.02 7.97
CA PHE A 3 6.87 13.16 9.21
C PHE A 3 7.72 13.35 10.47
N LYS A 4 8.92 12.75 10.53
CA LYS A 4 9.88 13.00 11.63
C LYS A 4 10.50 14.39 11.48
N ALA A 5 10.77 14.83 10.24
CA ALA A 5 11.29 16.18 10.01
C ALA A 5 10.26 17.24 10.42
N THR A 6 8.98 17.09 10.07
CA THR A 6 7.92 18.01 10.53
C THR A 6 7.74 17.99 12.04
N SER A 7 7.83 16.84 12.71
CA SER A 7 7.74 16.81 14.18
C SER A 7 8.94 17.44 14.88
N LEU A 8 10.13 17.43 14.25
CA LEU A 8 11.37 17.99 14.79
C LEU A 8 11.53 19.50 14.57
N TRP A 9 11.04 20.01 13.44
CA TRP A 9 11.31 21.38 12.97
C TRP A 9 10.12 22.32 13.03
N LEU A 10 8.89 21.80 13.12
CA LEU A 10 7.68 22.63 13.12
C LEU A 10 6.93 22.60 14.45
N PRO A 11 6.36 23.74 14.86
CA PRO A 11 5.48 23.83 16.02
C PRO A 11 4.19 23.04 15.75
N LEU A 12 3.53 22.58 16.83
CA LEU A 12 2.48 21.56 16.79
C LEU A 12 1.34 21.91 15.83
N GLU A 13 1.00 23.20 15.77
CA GLU A 13 -0.09 23.80 14.99
C GLU A 13 0.17 23.70 13.47
N ARG A 14 1.44 23.70 13.05
CA ARG A 14 1.84 23.64 11.63
C ARG A 14 2.14 22.24 11.14
N ARG A 15 2.29 21.25 12.04
CA ARG A 15 2.65 19.87 11.69
C ARG A 15 1.64 19.21 10.78
N ALA A 16 0.34 19.42 11.05
CA ALA A 16 -0.73 18.85 10.24
C ALA A 16 -0.67 19.35 8.78
N PHE A 17 -0.52 20.66 8.59
CA PHE A 17 -0.39 21.26 7.27
C PHE A 17 0.86 20.76 6.53
N ALA A 18 2.02 20.77 7.18
CA ALA A 18 3.25 20.31 6.53
C ALA A 18 3.22 18.82 6.17
N ASN A 19 2.61 17.99 7.03
CA ASN A 19 2.36 16.59 6.72
C ASN A 19 1.43 16.41 5.51
N ALA A 20 0.39 17.24 5.39
CA ALA A 20 -0.49 17.24 4.23
C ALA A 20 0.27 17.62 2.95
N CYS A 21 1.10 18.66 2.98
CA CYS A 21 1.95 19.02 1.83
C CYS A 21 2.88 17.88 1.40
N ILE A 22 3.51 17.19 2.36
CA ILE A 22 4.37 16.03 2.08
C ILE A 22 3.57 14.91 1.39
N MET A 23 2.37 14.61 1.89
CA MET A 23 1.50 13.61 1.28
C MET A 23 1.04 14.02 -0.12
N SER A 24 0.67 15.29 -0.33
CA SER A 24 0.28 15.82 -1.65
C SER A 24 1.42 15.72 -2.67
N MET A 25 2.66 16.04 -2.28
CA MET A 25 3.83 15.86 -3.14
C MET A 25 4.05 14.39 -3.49
N GLY A 26 3.85 13.46 -2.54
CA GLY A 26 3.88 12.03 -2.81
C GLY A 26 2.85 11.60 -3.85
N ALA A 27 1.61 12.08 -3.73
CA ALA A 27 0.54 11.79 -4.68
C ALA A 27 0.82 12.37 -6.09
N LEU A 28 1.37 13.59 -6.17
CA LEU A 28 1.82 14.19 -7.43
C LEU A 28 2.91 13.35 -8.10
N GLY A 29 3.81 12.75 -7.33
CA GLY A 29 4.81 11.80 -7.85
C GLY A 29 4.19 10.58 -8.52
N ILE A 30 3.12 10.02 -7.94
CA ILE A 30 2.38 8.88 -8.53
C ILE A 30 1.73 9.31 -9.85
N ILE A 31 1.09 10.48 -9.90
CA ILE A 31 0.48 11.02 -11.13
C ILE A 31 1.57 11.23 -12.20
N GLY A 32 2.68 11.87 -11.84
CA GLY A 32 3.81 12.12 -12.74
C GLY A 32 4.39 10.84 -13.33
N ALA A 33 4.41 9.74 -12.56
CA ALA A 33 4.93 8.43 -12.98
C ALA A 33 4.06 7.69 -14.02
N THR A 34 2.88 8.22 -14.39
CA THR A 34 1.95 7.58 -15.34
C THR A 34 2.03 8.19 -16.75
N GLU A 35 0.94 8.81 -17.25
CA GLU A 35 0.86 9.41 -18.59
C GLU A 35 1.96 10.46 -18.87
N PRO A 36 2.35 11.35 -17.93
CA PRO A 36 3.44 12.30 -18.17
C PRO A 36 4.80 11.60 -18.39
N THR A 37 5.08 10.54 -17.64
CA THR A 37 6.30 9.75 -17.82
C THR A 37 6.27 9.01 -19.14
N GLU A 38 5.13 8.45 -19.54
CA GLU A 38 5.01 7.82 -20.85
C GLU A 38 5.26 8.81 -21.99
N TYR A 39 4.68 10.00 -21.92
CA TYR A 39 4.91 11.07 -22.89
C TYR A 39 6.39 11.45 -22.97
N LEU A 40 7.07 11.53 -21.82
CA LEU A 40 8.51 11.79 -21.81
C LEU A 40 9.30 10.63 -22.44
N VAL A 41 8.94 9.38 -22.13
CA VAL A 41 9.54 8.18 -22.75
C VAL A 41 9.33 8.13 -24.27
N SER A 42 8.18 8.58 -24.78
CA SER A 42 7.93 8.60 -26.23
C SER A 42 8.76 9.66 -26.96
N LEU A 43 9.10 10.77 -26.30
CA LEU A 43 9.94 11.83 -26.85
C LEU A 43 11.43 11.51 -26.83
N ILE A 44 11.97 11.06 -25.69
CA ILE A 44 13.42 10.96 -25.47
C ILE A 44 13.91 9.52 -25.21
N GLY A 45 13.00 8.55 -25.25
CA GLY A 45 13.30 7.15 -24.96
C GLY A 45 13.47 6.86 -23.47
N TRP A 46 13.32 5.58 -23.09
CA TRP A 46 13.29 5.17 -21.69
C TRP A 46 14.60 5.46 -20.94
N ARG A 47 15.77 5.24 -21.59
CA ARG A 47 17.08 5.46 -20.96
C ARG A 47 17.26 6.91 -20.53
N SER A 48 16.97 7.84 -21.43
CA SER A 48 17.11 9.28 -21.20
C SER A 48 16.12 9.75 -20.12
N THR A 49 14.88 9.26 -20.14
CA THR A 49 13.90 9.54 -19.09
C THR A 49 14.42 9.15 -17.69
N PHE A 50 15.00 7.96 -17.55
CA PHE A 50 15.58 7.55 -16.26
C PHE A 50 16.79 8.41 -15.85
N LEU A 51 17.60 8.88 -16.81
CA LEU A 51 18.69 9.83 -16.52
C LEU A 51 18.17 11.19 -16.03
N VAL A 52 17.06 11.69 -16.61
CA VAL A 52 16.38 12.89 -16.13
C VAL A 52 15.91 12.72 -14.67
N PHE A 53 15.28 11.58 -14.37
CA PHE A 53 14.86 11.27 -12.99
C PHE A 53 16.04 11.14 -12.03
N ALA A 54 17.15 10.52 -12.45
CA ALA A 54 18.37 10.47 -11.66
C ALA A 54 18.90 11.88 -11.35
N GLY A 55 18.95 12.77 -12.36
CA GLY A 55 19.35 14.17 -12.19
C GLY A 55 18.47 14.93 -11.19
N LEU A 56 17.14 14.76 -11.26
CA LEU A 56 16.21 15.33 -10.30
C LEU A 56 16.46 14.82 -8.88
N VAL A 57 16.70 13.52 -8.70
CA VAL A 57 17.03 12.93 -7.40
C VAL A 57 18.33 13.49 -6.84
N PHE A 58 19.39 13.59 -7.65
CA PHE A 58 20.66 14.20 -7.23
C PHE A 58 20.51 15.67 -6.86
N THR A 59 19.68 16.40 -7.61
CA THR A 59 19.38 17.81 -7.32
C THR A 59 18.70 17.95 -5.96
N VAL A 60 17.65 17.16 -5.70
CA VAL A 60 16.95 17.16 -4.40
C VAL A 60 17.89 16.74 -3.27
N ALA A 61 18.73 15.71 -3.48
CA ALA A 61 19.71 15.27 -2.50
C ALA A 61 20.74 16.38 -2.18
N GLY A 62 21.23 17.09 -3.20
CA GLY A 62 22.12 18.23 -3.07
C GLY A 62 21.47 19.40 -2.32
N LEU A 63 20.21 19.72 -2.63
CA LEU A 63 19.44 20.74 -1.90
C LEU A 63 19.28 20.37 -0.43
N ILE A 64 18.95 19.11 -0.11
CA ILE A 64 18.86 18.64 1.27
C ILE A 64 20.22 18.76 1.97
N PHE A 65 21.31 18.32 1.32
CA PHE A 65 22.66 18.38 1.88
C PHE A 65 23.13 19.82 2.15
N ALA A 66 22.81 20.76 1.25
CA ALA A 66 23.25 22.15 1.36
C ALA A 66 22.37 23.01 2.27
N MET A 67 21.05 22.78 2.27
CA MET A 67 20.08 23.69 2.93
C MET A 67 19.56 23.19 4.28
N VAL A 68 19.62 21.89 4.57
CA VAL A 68 19.12 21.36 5.86
C VAL A 68 20.19 21.52 6.94
N PRO A 69 19.95 22.32 8.00
CA PRO A 69 20.93 22.52 9.06
C PRO A 69 21.21 21.22 9.80
N ARG A 70 22.49 20.95 10.11
CA ARG A 70 22.87 19.85 11.00
C ARG A 70 22.37 20.17 12.42
N ARG A 71 21.79 19.17 13.08
CA ARG A 71 21.30 19.31 14.46
C ARG A 71 22.19 18.48 15.38
N ASP A 72 22.98 19.17 16.20
CA ASP A 72 23.77 18.55 17.25
C ASP A 72 22.84 18.17 18.41
N GLY A 73 22.89 16.92 18.87
CA GLY A 73 22.05 16.42 19.96
C GLY A 73 21.09 15.26 19.61
N GLU A 74 21.25 14.60 18.47
CA GLU A 74 20.58 13.30 18.28
C GLU A 74 21.08 12.30 19.34
N ARG A 75 20.15 11.69 20.09
CA ARG A 75 20.47 10.52 20.92
C ARG A 75 21.21 9.52 20.05
N ALA A 76 22.31 8.98 20.56
CA ALA A 76 23.06 7.92 19.90
C ALA A 76 22.06 6.87 19.36
N PRO A 77 22.10 6.55 18.05
CA PRO A 77 21.19 5.56 17.50
C PRO A 77 21.33 4.27 18.31
N ALA A 78 20.19 3.69 18.70
CA ALA A 78 20.17 2.45 19.47
C ALA A 78 21.10 1.42 18.82
N SER A 79 21.85 0.70 19.65
CA SER A 79 22.80 -0.32 19.17
C SER A 79 22.08 -1.36 18.32
N PHE A 80 22.76 -1.95 17.33
CA PHE A 80 22.16 -2.97 16.47
C PHE A 80 21.48 -4.10 17.26
N ALA A 81 22.09 -4.53 18.37
CA ALA A 81 21.53 -5.52 19.28
C ALA A 81 20.18 -5.10 19.88
N GLU A 82 20.05 -3.85 20.33
CA GLU A 82 18.78 -3.32 20.84
C GLU A 82 17.73 -3.23 19.74
N GLN A 83 18.11 -2.78 18.54
CA GLN A 83 17.19 -2.70 17.40
C GLN A 83 16.66 -4.08 17.00
N PHE A 84 17.54 -5.08 16.96
CA PHE A 84 17.19 -6.45 16.64
C PHE A 84 16.34 -7.09 17.75
N GLY A 85 16.67 -6.84 19.02
CA GLY A 85 15.86 -7.27 20.15
C GLY A 85 14.45 -6.70 20.14
N GLN A 86 14.30 -5.41 19.80
CA GLN A 86 12.99 -4.76 19.63
C GLN A 86 12.19 -5.35 18.48
N LEU A 87 12.83 -5.68 17.35
CA LEU A 87 12.18 -6.39 16.24
C LEU A 87 11.68 -7.77 16.67
N LEU A 88 12.51 -8.56 17.35
CA LEU A 88 12.11 -9.87 17.87
C LEU A 88 10.96 -9.77 18.86
N ARG A 89 10.93 -8.75 19.71
CA ARG A 89 9.79 -8.48 20.60
C ARG A 89 8.50 -8.27 19.81
N ILE A 90 8.54 -7.46 18.75
CA ILE A 90 7.37 -7.22 17.88
C ILE A 90 6.92 -8.53 17.21
N LEU A 91 7.85 -9.32 16.67
CA LEU A 91 7.56 -10.59 16.01
C LEU A 91 7.03 -11.66 16.97
N LYS A 92 7.30 -11.57 18.27
CA LYS A 92 6.75 -12.48 19.28
C LYS A 92 5.33 -12.11 19.72
N LEU A 93 4.83 -10.93 19.35
CA LEU A 93 3.47 -10.52 19.75
C LEU A 93 2.41 -11.37 19.03
N PRO A 94 1.49 -12.01 19.76
CA PRO A 94 0.36 -12.73 19.14
C PRO A 94 -0.49 -11.81 18.25
N LEU A 95 -0.59 -10.53 18.63
CA LEU A 95 -1.29 -9.52 17.84
C LEU A 95 -0.65 -9.28 16.47
N PHE A 96 0.68 -9.34 16.38
CA PHE A 96 1.40 -9.20 15.12
C PHE A 96 1.00 -10.30 14.14
N TRP A 97 1.03 -11.57 14.58
CA TRP A 97 0.66 -12.71 13.73
C TRP A 97 -0.83 -12.79 13.39
N ARG A 98 -1.70 -12.06 14.09
CA ARG A 98 -3.10 -11.90 13.70
C ARG A 98 -3.30 -10.88 12.58
N LEU A 99 -2.54 -9.78 12.62
CA LEU A 99 -2.70 -8.67 11.67
C LEU A 99 -1.79 -8.77 10.45
N ALA A 100 -0.51 -9.11 10.63
CA ALA A 100 0.47 -9.07 9.56
C ALA A 100 0.13 -10.01 8.38
N PRO A 101 -0.26 -11.29 8.59
CA PRO A 101 -0.66 -12.15 7.47
C PRO A 101 -1.91 -11.64 6.75
N PHE A 102 -2.88 -11.12 7.51
CA PHE A 102 -4.11 -10.56 6.95
C PHE A 102 -3.83 -9.31 6.11
N LEU A 103 -3.03 -8.37 6.61
CA LEU A 103 -2.62 -7.17 5.88
C LEU A 103 -1.73 -7.50 4.68
N GLY A 104 -0.85 -8.50 4.81
CA GLY A 104 -0.01 -8.98 3.72
C GLY A 104 -0.82 -9.59 2.58
N LEU A 105 -1.77 -10.47 2.90
CA LEU A 105 -2.65 -11.10 1.89
C LEU A 105 -3.66 -10.13 1.27
N THR A 106 -4.05 -9.08 1.97
CA THR A 106 -4.99 -8.08 1.44
C THR A 106 -4.23 -6.92 0.80
N ALA A 107 -3.78 -5.95 1.59
CA ALA A 107 -3.10 -4.75 1.10
C ALA A 107 -1.75 -5.05 0.42
N GLY A 108 -1.00 -6.07 0.85
CA GLY A 108 0.24 -6.47 0.18
C GLY A 108 0.01 -7.06 -1.21
N VAL A 109 -0.88 -8.04 -1.34
CA VAL A 109 -1.27 -8.61 -2.64
C VAL A 109 -1.83 -7.55 -3.58
N GLN A 110 -2.62 -6.61 -3.04
CA GLN A 110 -3.10 -5.46 -3.81
C GLN A 110 -1.96 -4.67 -4.45
N ILE A 111 -0.88 -4.37 -3.71
CA ILE A 111 0.29 -3.69 -4.27
C ILE A 111 0.82 -4.50 -5.46
N GLY A 112 0.95 -5.82 -5.30
CA GLY A 112 1.43 -6.70 -6.35
C GLY A 112 0.56 -6.67 -7.62
N ILE A 113 -0.75 -6.81 -7.46
CA ILE A 113 -1.73 -6.77 -8.57
C ILE A 113 -1.71 -5.40 -9.25
N GLN A 114 -1.81 -4.32 -8.47
CA GLN A 114 -1.93 -2.96 -8.98
C GLN A 114 -0.66 -2.48 -9.71
N THR A 115 0.52 -2.77 -9.16
CA THR A 115 1.78 -2.19 -9.67
C THR A 115 2.39 -2.97 -10.83
N LEU A 116 2.17 -4.29 -10.92
CA LEU A 116 2.75 -5.11 -11.98
C LEU A 116 1.72 -5.61 -12.99
N TRP A 117 0.53 -6.01 -12.52
CA TRP A 117 -0.41 -6.78 -13.33
C TRP A 117 -1.56 -5.97 -13.91
N ALA A 118 -1.88 -4.79 -13.38
CA ALA A 118 -2.95 -3.94 -13.90
C ALA A 118 -2.75 -3.54 -15.37
N GLY A 119 -1.55 -3.09 -15.74
CA GLY A 119 -1.22 -2.69 -17.12
C GLY A 119 -1.38 -3.85 -18.13
N PRO A 120 -0.69 -4.99 -17.93
CA PRO A 120 -0.89 -6.19 -18.74
C PRO A 120 -2.34 -6.66 -18.81
N TRP A 121 -3.08 -6.60 -17.69
CA TRP A 121 -4.49 -6.98 -17.66
C TRP A 121 -5.35 -6.09 -18.57
N PHE A 122 -5.16 -4.77 -18.55
CA PHE A 122 -5.88 -3.86 -19.45
C PHE A 122 -5.57 -4.11 -20.93
N ARG A 123 -4.30 -4.38 -21.23
CA ARG A 123 -3.87 -4.72 -22.60
C ARG A 123 -4.49 -6.04 -23.06
N ASP A 124 -4.44 -7.08 -22.24
CA ASP A 124 -4.76 -8.45 -22.66
C ASP A 124 -6.25 -8.75 -22.56
N VAL A 125 -6.94 -8.23 -21.54
CA VAL A 125 -8.38 -8.49 -21.29
C VAL A 125 -9.27 -7.44 -21.95
N MET A 126 -8.95 -6.15 -21.81
CA MET A 126 -9.72 -5.06 -22.42
C MET A 126 -9.24 -4.69 -23.83
N ARG A 127 -8.16 -5.32 -24.33
CA ARG A 127 -7.59 -5.07 -25.67
C ARG A 127 -7.22 -3.60 -25.91
N LEU A 128 -6.83 -2.90 -24.85
CA LEU A 128 -6.49 -1.49 -24.91
C LEU A 128 -5.10 -1.29 -25.53
N GLY A 129 -4.99 -0.25 -26.37
CA GLY A 129 -3.71 0.24 -26.87
C GLY A 129 -2.89 0.90 -25.76
N ARG A 130 -1.60 1.13 -26.03
CA ARG A 130 -0.62 1.62 -25.05
C ARG A 130 -1.06 2.91 -24.33
N ASP A 131 -1.43 3.94 -25.10
CA ASP A 131 -1.87 5.24 -24.56
C ASP A 131 -3.15 5.10 -23.71
N GLN A 132 -4.05 4.19 -24.11
CA GLN A 132 -5.26 3.92 -23.35
C GLN A 132 -4.93 3.23 -22.02
N VAL A 133 -4.00 2.27 -22.00
CA VAL A 133 -3.53 1.65 -20.76
C VAL A 133 -2.97 2.70 -19.80
N ALA A 134 -2.10 3.61 -20.27
CA ALA A 134 -1.54 4.64 -19.40
C ALA A 134 -2.60 5.58 -18.84
N ARG A 135 -3.59 5.98 -19.65
CA ARG A 135 -4.73 6.78 -19.16
C ARG A 135 -5.55 6.05 -18.09
N HIS A 136 -5.76 4.74 -18.24
CA HIS A 136 -6.47 3.94 -17.23
C HIS A 136 -5.66 3.83 -15.93
N LEU A 137 -4.34 3.65 -16.03
CA LEU A 137 -3.43 3.65 -14.87
C LEU A 137 -3.38 5.02 -14.18
N LEU A 138 -3.44 6.12 -14.92
CA LEU A 138 -3.57 7.47 -14.35
C LEU A 138 -4.86 7.60 -13.52
N TRP A 139 -6.01 7.19 -14.06
CA TRP A 139 -7.27 7.22 -13.31
C TRP A 139 -7.24 6.30 -12.09
N MET A 140 -6.58 5.14 -12.17
CA MET A 140 -6.33 4.31 -11.00
C MET A 140 -5.48 5.02 -9.95
N ALA A 141 -4.43 5.76 -10.35
CA ALA A 141 -3.62 6.55 -9.43
C ALA A 141 -4.43 7.66 -8.75
N VAL A 142 -5.29 8.36 -9.49
CA VAL A 142 -6.22 9.36 -8.94
C VAL A 142 -7.20 8.68 -7.96
N SER A 143 -7.79 7.55 -8.35
CA SER A 143 -8.70 6.79 -7.49
C SER A 143 -8.03 6.31 -6.20
N PHE A 144 -6.79 5.82 -6.30
CA PHE A 144 -5.96 5.45 -5.17
C PHE A 144 -5.73 6.62 -4.20
N MET A 145 -5.36 7.79 -4.72
CA MET A 145 -5.20 9.01 -3.91
C MET A 145 -6.51 9.37 -3.19
N LEU A 146 -7.63 9.40 -3.91
CA LEU A 146 -8.93 9.69 -3.34
C LEU A 146 -9.33 8.68 -2.26
N GLY A 147 -9.04 7.40 -2.48
CA GLY A 147 -9.30 6.31 -1.55
C GLY A 147 -8.49 6.41 -0.24
N ILE A 148 -7.21 6.78 -0.31
CA ILE A 148 -6.42 7.05 0.89
C ILE A 148 -7.03 8.22 1.67
N LEU A 149 -7.34 9.33 0.99
CA LEU A 149 -7.91 10.51 1.64
C LEU A 149 -9.27 10.20 2.26
N SER A 150 -10.14 9.50 1.54
CA SER A 150 -11.48 9.14 2.00
C SER A 150 -11.43 8.16 3.16
N SER A 151 -10.50 7.19 3.15
CA SER A 151 -10.37 6.22 4.24
C SER A 151 -9.91 6.89 5.54
N GLY A 152 -8.95 7.82 5.46
CA GLY A 152 -8.52 8.63 6.60
C GLY A 152 -9.61 9.55 7.13
N PHE A 153 -10.29 10.29 6.24
CA PHE A 153 -11.41 11.16 6.60
C PHE A 153 -12.56 10.39 7.27
N LEU A 154 -12.93 9.23 6.70
CA LEU A 154 -14.02 8.42 7.23
C LEU A 154 -13.63 7.78 8.57
N ALA A 155 -12.38 7.34 8.73
CA ALA A 155 -11.87 6.85 10.01
C ALA A 155 -11.92 7.91 11.12
N ASP A 156 -11.55 9.17 10.83
CA ASP A 156 -11.67 10.27 11.80
C ASP A 156 -13.13 10.59 12.13
N ARG A 157 -13.96 10.77 11.09
CA ARG A 157 -15.38 11.13 11.22
C ARG A 157 -16.17 10.09 12.02
N LEU A 158 -15.96 8.81 11.72
CA LEU A 158 -16.61 7.69 12.41
C LEU A 158 -15.96 7.39 13.76
N GLY A 159 -14.66 7.65 13.91
CA GLY A 159 -13.95 7.58 15.20
C GLY A 159 -14.56 8.52 16.24
N ARG A 160 -14.97 9.74 15.85
CA ARG A 160 -15.72 10.67 16.72
C ARG A 160 -17.09 10.13 17.16
N ARG A 161 -17.60 9.08 16.51
CA ARG A 161 -18.84 8.37 16.86
C ARG A 161 -18.58 7.02 17.56
N GLY A 162 -17.33 6.76 17.96
CA GLY A 162 -16.95 5.52 18.66
C GLY A 162 -16.65 4.32 17.76
N ILE A 163 -16.64 4.49 16.43
CA ILE A 163 -16.34 3.38 15.50
C ILE A 163 -14.82 3.22 15.35
N SER A 164 -14.34 1.99 15.52
CA SER A 164 -12.93 1.65 15.40
C SER A 164 -12.42 1.85 13.96
N PRO A 165 -11.18 2.36 13.77
CA PRO A 165 -10.53 2.40 12.44
C PRO A 165 -10.47 1.04 11.74
N LEU A 166 -10.40 -0.06 12.50
CA LEU A 166 -10.44 -1.42 11.95
C LEU A 166 -11.80 -1.76 11.32
N THR A 167 -12.90 -1.25 11.88
CA THR A 167 -14.23 -1.44 11.30
C THR A 167 -14.36 -0.71 9.98
N VAL A 168 -13.80 0.50 9.89
CA VAL A 168 -13.74 1.26 8.62
C VAL A 168 -12.88 0.53 7.60
N MET A 169 -11.70 0.04 7.99
CA MET A 169 -10.84 -0.79 7.15
C MET A 169 -11.58 -2.01 6.59
N LEU A 170 -12.34 -2.73 7.42
CA LEU A 170 -13.12 -3.88 6.97
C LEU A 170 -14.19 -3.50 5.94
N GLY A 171 -14.86 -2.34 6.10
CA GLY A 171 -15.81 -1.84 5.10
C GLY A 171 -15.16 -1.59 3.74
N TYR A 172 -13.99 -0.94 3.73
CA TYR A 172 -13.21 -0.76 2.51
C TYR A 172 -12.73 -2.10 1.92
N LEU A 173 -12.33 -3.04 2.77
CA LEU A 173 -11.91 -4.37 2.32
C LEU A 173 -13.04 -5.13 1.61
N LEU A 174 -14.29 -5.00 2.09
CA LEU A 174 -15.43 -5.64 1.41
C LEU A 174 -15.65 -5.06 0.01
N ALA A 175 -15.53 -3.74 -0.15
CA ALA A 175 -15.60 -3.09 -1.46
C ALA A 175 -14.44 -3.54 -2.37
N TYR A 176 -13.23 -3.67 -1.81
CA TYR A 176 -12.06 -4.21 -2.50
C TYR A 176 -12.30 -5.64 -3.02
N LEU A 177 -12.78 -6.55 -2.16
CA LEU A 177 -13.03 -7.94 -2.54
C LEU A 177 -14.15 -8.06 -3.58
N ALA A 178 -15.20 -7.25 -3.47
CA ALA A 178 -16.26 -7.19 -4.47
C ALA A 178 -15.73 -6.73 -5.84
N ALA A 179 -14.91 -5.66 -5.87
CA ALA A 179 -14.27 -5.18 -7.08
C ALA A 179 -13.31 -6.23 -7.69
N GLN A 180 -12.48 -6.88 -6.87
CA GLN A 180 -11.61 -7.95 -7.33
C GLN A 180 -12.39 -9.13 -7.90
N THR A 181 -13.56 -9.45 -7.33
CA THR A 181 -14.44 -10.52 -7.85
C THR A 181 -14.93 -10.18 -9.25
N ILE A 182 -15.34 -8.94 -9.51
CA ILE A 182 -15.74 -8.45 -10.84
C ILE A 182 -14.59 -8.59 -11.84
N ILE A 183 -13.36 -8.23 -11.43
CA ILE A 183 -12.15 -8.34 -12.27
C ILE A 183 -11.82 -9.81 -12.57
N VAL A 184 -11.90 -10.69 -11.58
CA VAL A 184 -11.69 -12.14 -11.73
C VAL A 184 -12.70 -12.74 -12.71
N LEU A 185 -13.96 -12.37 -12.58
CA LEU A 185 -15.05 -12.79 -13.48
C LEU A 185 -15.01 -12.11 -14.84
N ARG A 186 -14.14 -11.10 -15.02
CA ARG A 186 -13.95 -10.33 -16.26
C ARG A 186 -15.26 -9.76 -16.82
N VAL A 187 -16.15 -9.25 -15.96
CA VAL A 187 -17.42 -8.64 -16.39
C VAL A 187 -17.10 -7.38 -17.22
N PRO A 188 -17.34 -7.35 -18.54
CA PRO A 188 -16.75 -6.33 -19.42
C PRO A 188 -17.13 -4.90 -19.05
N GLU A 189 -18.42 -4.65 -18.81
CA GLU A 189 -18.95 -3.31 -18.52
C GLU A 189 -18.52 -2.76 -17.16
N LEU A 190 -18.23 -3.65 -16.20
CA LEU A 190 -17.87 -3.27 -14.83
C LEU A 190 -16.37 -3.33 -14.57
N SER A 191 -15.58 -3.80 -15.54
CA SER A 191 -14.15 -4.06 -15.38
C SER A 191 -13.36 -2.82 -14.97
N PHE A 192 -13.50 -1.71 -15.70
CA PHE A 192 -12.77 -0.49 -15.36
C PHE A 192 -13.26 0.17 -14.06
N PRO A 193 -14.57 0.34 -13.82
CA PRO A 193 -15.08 0.78 -12.51
C PRO A 193 -14.57 -0.08 -11.35
N ALA A 194 -14.50 -1.41 -11.51
CA ALA A 194 -13.95 -2.30 -10.51
C ALA A 194 -12.46 -2.03 -10.26
N TRP A 195 -11.65 -1.79 -11.29
CA TRP A 195 -10.25 -1.39 -11.10
C TRP A 195 -10.10 -0.06 -10.34
N LEU A 196 -10.99 0.90 -10.57
CA LEU A 196 -11.00 2.16 -9.81
C LEU A 196 -11.35 1.92 -8.34
N VAL A 197 -12.39 1.13 -8.05
CA VAL A 197 -12.78 0.77 -6.67
C VAL A 197 -11.67 -0.01 -5.99
N LEU A 198 -11.07 -0.99 -6.67
CA LEU A 198 -9.95 -1.77 -6.18
C LEU A 198 -8.76 -0.88 -5.83
N ALA A 199 -8.41 0.07 -6.71
CA ALA A 199 -7.35 1.05 -6.45
C ALA A 199 -7.66 1.96 -5.25
N ALA A 200 -8.90 2.46 -5.13
CA ALA A 200 -9.31 3.31 -4.01
C ALA A 200 -9.32 2.58 -2.67
N THR A 201 -9.71 1.31 -2.66
CA THR A 201 -10.05 0.61 -1.42
C THR A 201 -9.00 -0.38 -0.94
N GLY A 202 -8.15 -0.88 -1.83
CA GLY A 202 -7.22 -1.96 -1.53
C GLY A 202 -6.06 -1.60 -0.58
N GLN A 203 -5.81 -0.32 -0.29
CA GLN A 203 -4.80 0.11 0.70
C GLN A 203 -5.38 0.57 2.05
N ALA A 204 -6.67 0.35 2.31
CA ALA A 204 -7.28 0.71 3.59
C ALA A 204 -6.66 -0.02 4.81
N GLY A 205 -5.88 -1.09 4.59
CA GLY A 205 -5.07 -1.76 5.60
C GLY A 205 -4.13 -0.83 6.39
N ILE A 206 -3.77 0.33 5.82
CA ILE A 206 -2.98 1.36 6.51
C ILE A 206 -3.66 1.88 7.79
N LEU A 207 -4.99 1.80 7.89
CA LEU A 207 -5.74 2.18 9.10
C LEU A 207 -5.43 1.28 10.31
N ALA A 208 -4.93 0.07 10.09
CA ALA A 208 -4.49 -0.81 11.17
C ALA A 208 -3.18 -0.36 11.84
N PHE A 209 -2.37 0.46 11.16
CA PHE A 209 -1.05 0.88 11.63
C PHE A 209 -1.14 1.75 12.89
N PRO A 210 -1.90 2.87 12.91
CA PRO A 210 -2.05 3.68 14.12
C PRO A 210 -2.72 2.88 15.26
N TRP A 211 -3.63 1.96 14.93
CA TRP A 211 -4.29 1.09 15.90
C TRP A 211 -3.34 0.06 16.54
N PHE A 212 -2.37 -0.46 15.77
CA PHE A 212 -1.36 -1.38 16.26
C PHE A 212 -0.27 -0.62 17.05
N ALA A 213 0.16 0.53 16.53
CA ALA A 213 1.11 1.42 17.19
C ALA A 213 0.64 1.84 18.59
N SER A 214 -0.64 2.15 18.77
CA SER A 214 -1.18 2.51 20.09
C SER A 214 -1.16 1.37 21.11
N ARG A 215 -1.05 0.11 20.66
CA ARG A 215 -0.99 -1.07 21.52
C ARG A 215 0.41 -1.48 21.90
N VAL A 216 1.39 -1.27 21.02
CA VAL A 216 2.80 -1.62 21.28
C VAL A 216 3.57 -0.52 22.03
N GLY A 217 2.98 0.67 22.17
CA GLY A 217 3.62 1.83 22.81
C GLY A 217 4.39 2.72 21.84
N ASN A 218 4.54 3.99 22.21
CA ASN A 218 5.14 5.03 21.37
C ASN A 218 6.59 4.74 20.96
N GLU A 219 7.36 4.04 21.81
CA GLU A 219 8.74 3.69 21.53
C GLU A 219 8.88 2.68 20.37
N LEU A 220 7.92 1.76 20.25
CA LEU A 220 7.93 0.72 19.22
C LEU A 220 7.03 1.06 18.02
N ALA A 221 6.17 2.08 18.10
CA ALA A 221 5.21 2.46 17.07
C ALA A 221 5.83 2.55 15.65
N GLY A 222 6.94 3.27 15.52
CA GLY A 222 7.63 3.42 14.23
C GLY A 222 8.19 2.10 13.70
N ARG A 223 8.79 1.27 14.58
CA ARG A 223 9.36 -0.03 14.21
C ARG A 223 8.26 -1.02 13.84
N SER A 224 7.21 -1.09 14.64
CA SER A 224 6.03 -1.92 14.38
C SER A 224 5.40 -1.64 13.03
N ASN A 225 5.19 -0.37 12.69
CA ASN A 225 4.68 0.01 11.37
C ASN A 225 5.65 -0.39 10.25
N ALA A 226 6.95 -0.20 10.45
CA ALA A 226 7.96 -0.63 9.48
C ALA A 226 7.94 -2.15 9.27
N THR A 227 7.81 -2.95 10.33
CA THR A 227 7.75 -4.41 10.26
C THR A 227 6.49 -4.90 9.53
N ILE A 228 5.32 -4.33 9.84
CA ILE A 228 4.07 -4.66 9.14
C ILE A 228 4.17 -4.28 7.66
N ASN A 229 4.66 -3.07 7.38
CA ASN A 229 4.84 -2.60 6.02
C ASN A 229 5.82 -3.48 5.24
N PHE A 230 6.94 -3.88 5.86
CA PHE A 230 7.89 -4.81 5.27
C PHE A 230 7.22 -6.15 4.92
N ALA A 231 6.43 -6.71 5.84
CA ALA A 231 5.66 -7.93 5.57
C ALA A 231 4.70 -7.76 4.37
N MET A 232 4.02 -6.61 4.27
CA MET A 232 3.16 -6.29 3.12
C MET A 232 3.93 -6.25 1.80
N PHE A 233 5.12 -5.63 1.77
CA PHE A 233 5.95 -5.60 0.56
C PHE A 233 6.49 -6.98 0.19
N VAL A 234 6.90 -7.79 1.18
CA VAL A 234 7.27 -9.20 0.93
C VAL A 234 6.11 -9.97 0.31
N SER A 235 4.89 -9.81 0.84
CA SER A 235 3.68 -10.39 0.24
C SER A 235 3.41 -9.86 -1.18
N ALA A 236 3.64 -8.57 -1.43
CA ALA A 236 3.47 -7.97 -2.76
C ALA A 236 4.42 -8.60 -3.78
N PHE A 237 5.72 -8.69 -3.48
CA PHE A 237 6.71 -9.32 -4.35
C PHE A 237 6.45 -10.81 -4.57
N ALA A 238 6.09 -11.54 -3.50
CA ALA A 238 5.70 -12.94 -3.62
C ALA A 238 4.47 -13.10 -4.51
N ALA A 239 3.45 -12.26 -4.34
CA ALA A 239 2.24 -12.27 -5.17
C ALA A 239 2.55 -11.97 -6.64
N GLN A 240 3.39 -10.97 -6.91
CA GLN A 240 3.84 -10.66 -8.27
C GLN A 240 4.46 -11.87 -8.97
N GLY A 241 5.39 -12.56 -8.29
CA GLY A 241 6.04 -13.76 -8.82
C GLY A 241 5.08 -14.93 -9.00
N VAL A 242 4.25 -15.22 -8.00
CA VAL A 242 3.28 -16.33 -8.03
C VAL A 242 2.23 -16.12 -9.11
N ILE A 243 1.70 -14.90 -9.26
CA ILE A 243 0.78 -14.56 -10.37
C ILE A 243 1.46 -14.83 -11.71
N GLY A 244 2.73 -14.43 -11.86
CA GLY A 244 3.50 -14.69 -13.08
C GLY A 244 3.71 -16.17 -13.36
N MET A 245 4.00 -16.97 -12.33
CA MET A 245 4.11 -18.43 -12.46
C MET A 245 2.78 -19.05 -12.90
N ILE A 246 1.66 -18.65 -12.27
CA ILE A 246 0.33 -19.14 -12.63
C ILE A 246 -0.01 -18.75 -14.06
N ILE A 247 0.28 -17.51 -14.45
CA ILE A 247 0.05 -17.05 -15.83
C ILE A 247 0.87 -17.85 -16.84
N GLY A 248 2.11 -18.19 -16.49
CA GLY A 248 2.98 -19.03 -17.33
C GLY A 248 2.51 -20.46 -17.54
N LEU A 249 1.51 -20.95 -16.78
CA LEU A 249 0.89 -22.26 -17.01
C LEU A 249 -0.08 -22.28 -18.19
N PHE A 250 -0.48 -21.11 -18.68
CA PHE A 250 -1.41 -20.97 -19.80
C PHE A 250 -0.63 -20.67 -21.08
N ALA A 251 -1.06 -21.26 -22.19
CA ALA A 251 -0.48 -20.94 -23.49
C ALA A 251 -0.70 -19.44 -23.80
N PRO A 252 0.35 -18.70 -24.21
CA PRO A 252 0.20 -17.31 -24.61
C PRO A 252 -0.71 -17.20 -25.84
N VAL A 253 -1.44 -16.10 -25.92
CA VAL A 253 -2.29 -15.76 -27.06
C VAL A 253 -1.58 -14.71 -27.93
N ALA A 254 -2.05 -14.52 -29.17
CA ALA A 254 -1.43 -13.60 -30.13
C ALA A 254 -1.23 -12.16 -29.60
N THR A 255 -2.04 -11.74 -28.63
CA THR A 255 -2.03 -10.38 -28.06
C THR A 255 -1.32 -10.27 -26.70
N GLY A 256 -0.84 -11.38 -26.12
CA GLY A 256 -0.24 -11.38 -24.78
C GLY A 256 -0.60 -12.63 -23.97
N TYR A 257 -0.90 -12.45 -22.69
CA TYR A 257 -1.29 -13.55 -21.80
C TYR A 257 -2.77 -13.92 -22.00
N ALA A 258 -3.09 -15.20 -21.80
CA ALA A 258 -4.47 -15.67 -21.88
C ALA A 258 -5.33 -14.97 -20.80
N PRO A 259 -6.49 -14.38 -21.14
CA PRO A 259 -7.38 -13.75 -20.18
C PRO A 259 -7.79 -14.65 -18.99
N GLU A 260 -7.97 -15.95 -19.23
CA GLU A 260 -8.29 -16.97 -18.23
C GLU A 260 -7.19 -17.09 -17.16
N ALA A 261 -5.94 -16.84 -17.55
CA ALA A 261 -4.80 -16.91 -16.65
C ALA A 261 -4.86 -15.83 -15.56
N TYR A 262 -5.39 -14.64 -15.90
CA TYR A 262 -5.69 -13.59 -14.93
C TYR A 262 -6.83 -13.98 -13.99
N SER A 263 -7.90 -14.57 -14.51
CA SER A 263 -9.01 -15.06 -13.69
C SER A 263 -8.55 -16.09 -12.66
N TRP A 264 -7.73 -17.07 -13.06
CA TRP A 264 -7.20 -18.08 -12.14
C TRP A 264 -6.22 -17.49 -11.12
N SER A 265 -5.25 -16.70 -11.58
CA SER A 265 -4.24 -16.13 -10.68
C SER A 265 -4.87 -15.18 -9.65
N PHE A 266 -5.68 -14.22 -10.07
CA PHE A 266 -6.36 -13.29 -9.16
C PHE A 266 -7.43 -13.98 -8.32
N GLY A 267 -8.08 -15.03 -8.86
CA GLY A 267 -9.09 -15.82 -8.16
C GLY A 267 -8.52 -16.64 -7.01
N ILE A 268 -7.33 -17.21 -7.17
CA ILE A 268 -6.62 -17.91 -6.09
C ILE A 268 -6.29 -16.94 -4.96
N PHE A 269 -5.77 -15.76 -5.27
CA PHE A 269 -5.52 -14.73 -4.27
C PHE A 269 -6.80 -14.22 -3.62
N LEU A 270 -7.89 -14.07 -4.37
CA LEU A 270 -9.20 -13.71 -3.84
C LEU A 270 -9.68 -14.75 -2.81
N ALA A 271 -9.56 -16.05 -3.12
CA ALA A 271 -9.90 -17.12 -2.18
C ALA A 271 -9.04 -17.05 -0.91
N LEU A 272 -7.72 -16.85 -1.04
CA LEU A 272 -6.82 -16.69 0.11
C LEU A 272 -7.16 -15.46 0.96
N GLN A 273 -7.57 -14.36 0.34
CA GLN A 273 -7.99 -13.14 1.03
C GLN A 273 -9.29 -13.35 1.80
N VAL A 274 -10.26 -14.07 1.23
CA VAL A 274 -11.51 -14.43 1.91
C VAL A 274 -11.22 -15.36 3.10
N LEU A 275 -10.33 -16.33 2.94
CA LEU A 275 -9.88 -17.19 4.06
C LEU A 275 -9.17 -16.39 5.15
N ALA A 276 -8.30 -15.44 4.78
CA ALA A 276 -7.62 -14.56 5.71
C ALA A 276 -8.59 -13.65 6.48
N LEU A 277 -9.63 -13.14 5.81
CA LEU A 277 -10.71 -12.39 6.45
C LEU A 277 -11.49 -13.27 7.43
N GLY A 278 -11.85 -14.50 7.04
CA GLY A 278 -12.51 -15.47 7.92
C GLY A 278 -11.68 -15.78 9.16
N TRP A 279 -10.38 -16.04 8.98
CA TRP A 279 -9.43 -16.24 10.07
C TRP A 279 -9.32 -15.02 11.00
N TYR A 280 -9.22 -13.82 10.43
CA TYR A 280 -9.17 -12.57 11.20
C TYR A 280 -10.43 -12.37 12.05
N LEU A 281 -11.62 -12.58 11.47
CA LEU A 281 -12.89 -12.46 12.19
C LEU A 281 -13.06 -13.52 13.28
N TRP A 282 -12.64 -14.76 13.02
CA TRP A 282 -12.68 -15.85 14.00
C TRP A 282 -11.73 -15.58 15.18
N SER A 283 -10.48 -15.23 14.89
CA SER A 283 -9.46 -14.96 15.92
C SER A 283 -9.80 -13.72 16.76
N HIS A 284 -10.50 -12.73 16.19
CA HIS A 284 -10.98 -11.55 16.93
C HIS A 284 -12.08 -11.89 17.94
N ARG A 285 -12.97 -12.84 17.60
CA ARG A 285 -14.03 -13.31 18.50
C ARG A 285 -13.53 -14.25 19.58
N ALA A 286 -12.64 -15.17 19.23
CA ALA A 286 -12.15 -16.21 20.14
C ALA A 286 -11.25 -15.67 21.28
N TYR A 287 -10.57 -14.54 21.05
CA TYR A 287 -9.64 -13.96 22.02
C TYR A 287 -9.70 -12.43 21.99
N PRO A 288 -10.69 -11.81 22.65
CA PRO A 288 -10.74 -10.36 22.81
C PRO A 288 -9.47 -9.92 23.54
N VAL A 289 -8.66 -9.10 22.89
CA VAL A 289 -7.43 -8.56 23.48
C VAL A 289 -7.84 -7.68 24.66
N ARG A 290 -7.72 -8.19 25.89
CA ARG A 290 -7.85 -7.36 27.11
C ARG A 290 -6.72 -6.34 27.10
N ILE A 291 -7.09 -5.08 27.21
CA ILE A 291 -6.22 -3.90 27.08
C ILE A 291 -5.16 -3.83 28.22
N GLU A 292 -5.30 -4.62 29.27
CA GLU A 292 -4.46 -4.57 30.47
C GLU A 292 -3.07 -5.21 30.33
N SER A 293 -2.84 -6.15 29.40
CA SER A 293 -1.63 -6.99 29.45
C SER A 293 -0.37 -6.43 28.78
N ILE A 294 -0.42 -5.25 28.16
CA ILE A 294 0.76 -4.69 27.45
C ILE A 294 1.49 -3.62 28.28
N ARG A 295 0.99 -3.26 29.47
CA ARG A 295 1.65 -2.30 30.38
C ARG A 295 2.60 -2.95 31.40
N THR A 296 2.67 -4.27 31.49
CA THR A 296 3.40 -4.97 32.57
C THR A 296 4.30 -6.09 32.06
N GLY A 297 5.13 -5.82 31.05
CA GLY A 297 6.13 -6.78 30.56
C GLY A 297 7.37 -6.10 29.99
#